data_AF-A0A075AXE3-F1
#
_entry.id   AF-A0A075AXE3-F1
#
_cell.length_a   1.000
_cell.length_b   1.000
_cell.length_c   1.000
_cell.angle_alpha   90.00
_cell.angle_beta   90.00
_cell.angle_gamma   90.00
#
_symmetry.space_group_name_H-M   'P 1'
#
loop_
_entity.id
_entity.type
_entity.pdbx_description
1 polymer ?
#
loop_
_entity_poly.entity_id
_entity_poly.type
_entity_poly.pdbx_seq_one_letter_code
_entity_poly.pdbx_strand_id
1 'polypeptide(L)'
;MVAPLNRIAIVKKRTKKFVRHQSDRYKSVKEAWRKPKGIDNRVRRRFKGQIPMPKIGYGSNKKTRDLMPNGFKRFVIRNVKELELLMMHNREYSAEIAHNVSSKNRIEIVKRANEMSIKLTNAFAKLRTEESK
;
A
#
# COMPACT_ATOMS: atom_id res chain seq x y z
N MET A 1 -13.30 17.07 7.77
CA MET A 1 -12.61 16.00 6.99
C MET A 1 -13.53 14.80 6.87
N VAL A 2 -13.53 14.11 5.73
CA VAL A 2 -14.37 12.91 5.53
C VAL A 2 -13.90 11.76 6.41
N ALA A 3 -14.85 11.16 7.12
CA ALA A 3 -14.61 10.03 8.01
C ALA A 3 -14.86 8.70 7.28
N PRO A 4 -14.01 7.68 7.49
CA PRO A 4 -14.16 6.38 6.85
C PRO A 4 -15.41 5.67 7.35
N LEU A 5 -16.01 4.86 6.48
CA LEU A 5 -17.17 4.03 6.82
C LEU A 5 -16.76 2.79 7.62
N ASN A 6 -15.56 2.25 7.34
CA ASN A 6 -15.06 1.06 8.00
C ASN A 6 -14.26 1.40 9.26
N ARG A 7 -14.72 0.88 10.41
CA ARG A 7 -14.07 1.03 11.73
C ARG A 7 -13.45 -0.27 12.25
N ILE A 8 -13.39 -1.32 11.43
CA ILE A 8 -12.85 -2.62 11.85
C ILE A 8 -11.35 -2.48 12.11
N ALA A 9 -10.90 -2.89 13.29
CA ALA A 9 -9.49 -2.90 13.65
C ALA A 9 -8.68 -3.82 12.69
N ILE A 10 -7.60 -3.27 12.13
CA ILE A 10 -6.76 -4.00 11.18
C ILE A 10 -5.80 -4.91 11.94
N VAL A 11 -6.11 -6.20 11.98
CA VAL A 11 -5.21 -7.22 12.53
C VAL A 11 -4.36 -7.84 11.41
N LYS A 12 -3.04 -7.65 11.46
CA LYS A 12 -2.10 -8.32 10.55
C LYS A 12 -1.53 -9.56 11.24
N LYS A 13 -1.80 -10.74 10.67
CA LYS A 13 -1.27 -12.03 11.16
C LYS A 13 0.26 -12.11 11.16
N ARG A 14 0.90 -11.37 10.25
CA ARG A 14 2.35 -11.25 10.14
C ARG A 14 2.71 -9.87 9.62
N THR A 15 3.64 -9.22 10.29
CA THR A 15 4.20 -7.91 9.88
C THR A 15 5.55 -8.06 9.19
N LYS A 16 6.37 -9.04 9.62
CA LYS A 16 7.67 -9.33 9.00
C LYS A 16 7.51 -9.79 7.55
N LYS A 17 8.30 -9.22 6.64
CA LYS A 17 8.35 -9.64 5.23
C LYS A 17 8.78 -11.12 5.11
N PHE A 18 8.41 -11.74 4.00
CA PHE A 18 8.95 -13.04 3.61
C PHE A 18 10.23 -12.80 2.81
N VAL A 19 11.37 -13.07 3.45
CA VAL A 19 12.68 -12.90 2.83
C VAL A 19 13.12 -14.18 2.13
N ARG A 20 13.92 -14.05 1.08
CA ARG A 20 14.53 -15.20 0.40
C ARG A 20 15.60 -15.85 1.30
N HIS A 21 15.72 -17.17 1.22
CA HIS A 21 16.78 -17.90 1.94
C HIS A 21 18.17 -17.41 1.51
N GLN A 22 19.05 -17.16 2.49
CA GLN A 22 20.43 -16.68 2.32
C GLN A 22 20.59 -15.26 1.72
N SER A 23 19.52 -14.46 1.65
CA SER A 23 19.64 -13.06 1.20
C SER A 23 20.40 -12.17 2.20
N ASP A 24 20.45 -12.58 3.45
CA ASP A 24 21.24 -11.97 4.53
C ASP A 24 22.75 -12.16 4.32
N ARG A 25 23.17 -13.29 3.73
CA ARG A 25 24.59 -13.63 3.52
C ARG A 25 25.14 -13.11 2.20
N TYR A 26 24.35 -13.14 1.13
CA TYR A 26 24.80 -12.81 -0.21
C TYR A 26 24.07 -11.60 -0.78
N LYS A 27 24.82 -10.53 -1.09
CA LYS A 27 24.28 -9.31 -1.73
C LYS A 27 23.64 -9.59 -3.10
N SER A 28 24.11 -10.60 -3.84
CA SER A 28 23.54 -11.01 -5.12
C SER A 28 22.15 -11.68 -4.97
N VAL A 29 21.87 -12.25 -3.80
CA VAL A 29 20.59 -12.89 -3.50
C VAL A 29 19.64 -11.85 -2.93
N LYS A 30 18.80 -11.29 -3.80
CA LYS A 30 17.79 -10.29 -3.41
C LYS A 30 16.82 -10.86 -2.36
N GLU A 31 16.38 -9.99 -1.44
CA GLU A 31 15.45 -10.34 -0.36
C GLU A 31 14.05 -10.79 -0.84
N ALA A 32 13.65 -10.45 -2.07
CA ALA A 32 12.34 -10.78 -2.61
C ALA A 32 12.12 -12.31 -2.61
N TRP A 33 11.03 -12.75 -1.97
CA TRP A 33 10.70 -14.16 -1.81
C TRP A 33 10.76 -14.94 -3.13
N ARG A 34 11.45 -16.08 -3.10
CA ARG A 34 11.42 -17.09 -4.16
C ARG A 34 11.30 -18.47 -3.52
N LYS A 35 10.43 -19.32 -4.07
CA LYS A 35 10.23 -20.68 -3.56
C LYS A 35 11.52 -21.50 -3.76
N PRO A 36 12.15 -22.03 -2.69
CA PRO A 36 13.34 -22.85 -2.81
C PRO A 36 13.00 -24.18 -3.50
N LYS A 37 13.79 -24.56 -4.51
CA LYS A 37 13.57 -25.78 -5.31
C LYS A 37 14.47 -26.96 -4.92
N GLY A 38 15.68 -26.68 -4.41
CA GLY A 38 16.69 -27.70 -4.12
C GLY A 38 16.26 -28.72 -3.06
N ILE A 39 16.64 -29.99 -3.25
CA ILE A 39 16.18 -31.09 -2.42
C ILE A 39 16.65 -31.00 -0.97
N ASP A 40 17.86 -30.49 -0.73
CA ASP A 40 18.48 -30.37 0.60
C ASP A 40 18.17 -29.05 1.32
N ASN A 41 17.39 -28.18 0.69
CA ASN A 41 17.09 -26.89 1.28
C ASN A 41 16.21 -27.03 2.54
N ARG A 42 16.72 -26.53 3.67
CA ARG A 42 16.06 -26.62 4.98
C ARG A 42 14.72 -25.87 5.04
N VAL A 43 14.61 -24.72 4.35
CA VAL A 43 13.35 -23.96 4.26
C VAL A 43 12.30 -24.75 3.48
N ARG A 44 12.69 -25.40 2.38
CA ARG A 44 11.80 -26.26 1.58
C ARG A 44 11.24 -27.41 2.43
N ARG A 45 12.11 -28.07 3.20
CA ARG A 45 11.78 -29.16 4.13
C ARG A 45 11.07 -28.70 5.42
N ARG A 46 10.90 -27.39 5.64
CA ARG A 46 10.20 -26.78 6.78
C ARG A 46 10.79 -27.11 8.15
N PHE A 47 12.12 -27.19 8.26
CA PHE A 47 12.78 -27.35 9.56
C PHE A 47 12.43 -26.21 10.52
N LYS A 48 12.27 -26.53 11.81
CA LYS A 48 12.06 -25.56 12.88
C LYS A 48 13.25 -24.59 12.97
N GLY A 49 12.97 -23.32 13.29
CA GLY A 49 13.97 -22.26 13.38
C GLY A 49 14.39 -21.65 12.04
N GLN A 50 13.93 -22.20 10.91
CA GLN A 50 14.13 -21.58 9.59
C GLN A 50 13.07 -20.55 9.27
N ILE A 51 13.38 -19.68 8.30
CA ILE A 51 12.43 -18.68 7.79
C ILE A 51 11.16 -19.37 7.26
N PRO A 52 9.96 -18.89 7.62
CA PRO A 52 8.71 -19.50 7.16
C PRO A 52 8.44 -19.19 5.70
N MET A 53 7.78 -20.10 4.99
CA MET A 53 7.30 -19.88 3.62
C MET A 53 5.96 -19.14 3.62
N PRO A 54 5.69 -18.29 2.60
CA PRO A 54 4.36 -17.74 2.37
C PRO A 54 3.34 -18.87 2.17
N LYS A 55 2.18 -18.72 2.80
CA LYS A 55 1.04 -19.63 2.76
C LYS A 55 -0.27 -18.84 2.88
N ILE A 56 -1.36 -19.41 2.38
CA ILE A 56 -2.71 -18.82 2.44
C ILE A 56 -3.14 -18.51 3.88
N GLY A 57 -2.69 -19.29 4.87
CA GLY A 57 -2.99 -19.08 6.29
C GLY A 57 -2.55 -17.71 6.85
N TYR A 58 -1.54 -17.08 6.24
CA TYR A 58 -1.10 -15.73 6.62
C TYR A 58 -1.98 -14.60 6.06
N GLY A 59 -2.95 -14.91 5.18
CA GLY A 59 -3.87 -13.93 4.62
C GLY A 59 -4.70 -13.22 5.69
N SER A 60 -4.84 -11.89 5.55
CA SER A 60 -5.66 -11.06 6.43
C SER A 60 -7.16 -11.32 6.22
N ASN A 61 -7.99 -10.84 7.14
CA ASN A 61 -9.44 -10.82 6.97
C ASN A 61 -9.80 -10.15 5.62
N LYS A 62 -10.74 -10.75 4.88
CA LYS A 62 -11.22 -10.24 3.58
C LYS A 62 -11.74 -8.80 3.70
N LYS A 63 -12.44 -8.47 4.79
CA LYS A 63 -12.98 -7.11 5.03
C LYS A 63 -11.90 -6.05 5.25
N THR A 64 -10.73 -6.44 5.78
CA THR A 64 -9.62 -5.53 6.10
C THR A 64 -8.45 -5.65 5.14
N ARG A 65 -8.63 -6.39 4.04
CA ARG A 65 -7.62 -6.51 2.99
C ARG A 65 -7.53 -5.15 2.28
N ASP A 66 -6.31 -4.72 2.00
CA ASP A 66 -6.00 -3.47 1.30
C ASP A 66 -6.45 -2.16 1.97
N LEU A 67 -6.94 -2.23 3.23
CA LEU A 67 -7.18 -1.05 4.04
C LEU A 67 -5.88 -0.43 4.54
N MET A 68 -5.82 0.89 4.44
CA MET A 68 -4.82 1.72 5.09
C MET A 68 -5.20 1.95 6.57
N PRO A 69 -4.22 2.28 7.44
CA PRO A 69 -4.47 2.59 8.85
C PRO A 69 -5.46 3.74 9.09
N ASN A 70 -5.65 4.61 8.10
CA ASN A 70 -6.64 5.70 8.13
C ASN A 70 -8.09 5.24 7.90
N GLY A 71 -8.33 3.94 7.69
CA GLY A 71 -9.66 3.36 7.48
C GLY A 71 -10.16 3.35 6.04
N PHE A 72 -9.39 3.88 5.08
CA PHE A 72 -9.74 3.92 3.66
C PHE A 72 -8.97 2.86 2.87
N LYS A 73 -9.51 2.46 1.71
CA LYS A 73 -8.76 1.74 0.68
C LYS A 73 -8.02 2.75 -0.20
N ARG A 74 -6.79 2.41 -0.61
CA ARG A 74 -5.99 3.27 -1.48
C ARG A 74 -6.44 3.15 -2.94
N PHE A 75 -6.72 4.28 -3.59
CA PHE A 75 -6.94 4.36 -5.04
C PHE A 75 -5.93 5.32 -5.67
N VAL A 76 -5.16 4.86 -6.65
CA VAL A 76 -4.13 5.69 -7.30
C VAL A 76 -4.73 6.41 -8.50
N ILE A 77 -4.72 7.74 -8.49
CA ILE A 77 -5.25 8.60 -9.55
C ILE A 77 -4.14 9.21 -10.41
N ARG A 78 -4.40 9.36 -11.71
CA ARG A 78 -3.48 9.98 -12.69
C ARG A 78 -4.01 11.29 -13.27
N ASN A 79 -5.32 11.49 -13.27
CA ASN A 79 -6.00 12.64 -13.87
C ASN A 79 -7.24 13.02 -13.04
N VAL A 80 -7.88 14.13 -13.42
CA VAL A 80 -9.07 14.67 -12.74
C VAL A 80 -10.30 13.79 -12.96
N LYS A 81 -10.46 13.17 -14.14
CA LYS A 81 -11.60 12.29 -14.45
C LYS A 81 -11.66 11.06 -13.54
N GLU A 82 -10.50 10.53 -13.14
CA GLU A 82 -10.41 9.41 -12.20
C GLU A 82 -10.89 9.76 -10.78
N LEU A 83 -10.98 11.06 -10.40
CA LEU A 83 -11.62 11.46 -9.14
C LEU A 83 -13.14 11.27 -9.17
N GLU A 84 -13.77 11.39 -10.32
CA GLU A 84 -15.23 11.27 -10.45
C GLU A 84 -15.71 9.85 -10.11
N LEU A 85 -14.89 8.83 -10.41
CA LEU A 85 -15.13 7.44 -10.00
C LEU A 85 -15.21 7.29 -8.48
N LEU A 86 -14.53 8.16 -7.73
CA LEU A 86 -14.50 8.13 -6.27
C LEU A 86 -15.63 8.96 -5.64
N MET A 87 -16.44 9.67 -6.42
CA MET A 87 -17.52 10.51 -5.92
C MET A 87 -18.55 9.70 -5.13
N MET A 88 -18.93 8.52 -5.64
CA MET A 88 -19.85 7.60 -4.96
C MET A 88 -19.19 6.83 -3.80
N HIS A 89 -17.86 6.75 -3.77
CA HIS A 89 -17.09 5.91 -2.86
C HIS A 89 -16.18 6.70 -1.90
N ASN A 90 -16.46 7.98 -1.70
CA ASN A 90 -15.61 8.93 -0.96
C ASN A 90 -15.34 8.56 0.51
N ARG A 91 -16.19 7.72 1.13
CA ARG A 91 -16.05 7.22 2.51
C ARG A 91 -15.37 5.86 2.62
N GLU A 92 -15.18 5.16 1.51
CA GLU A 92 -14.50 3.85 1.48
C GLU A 92 -13.08 3.97 0.92
N TYR A 93 -12.87 4.84 -0.07
CA TYR A 93 -11.59 5.01 -0.74
C TYR A 93 -11.00 6.40 -0.47
N SER A 94 -9.67 6.42 -0.38
CA SER A 94 -8.87 7.64 -0.41
C SER A 94 -8.05 7.66 -1.68
N ALA A 95 -7.95 8.83 -2.31
CA ALA A 95 -7.16 9.02 -3.50
C ALA A 95 -5.67 9.25 -3.17
N GLU A 96 -4.78 8.70 -3.98
CA GLU A 96 -3.34 8.94 -3.96
C GLU A 96 -2.90 9.37 -5.35
N ILE A 97 -2.30 10.55 -5.47
CA ILE A 97 -1.87 11.07 -6.76
C ILE A 97 -0.61 10.34 -7.21
N ALA A 98 -0.66 9.75 -8.41
CA ALA A 98 0.43 8.97 -8.98
C ALA A 98 1.75 9.78 -9.09
N HIS A 99 2.88 9.06 -9.06
CA HIS A 99 4.20 9.69 -9.03
C HIS A 99 4.54 10.43 -10.34
N ASN A 100 3.93 10.07 -11.47
CA ASN A 100 4.20 10.64 -12.79
C ASN A 100 3.50 11.99 -13.01
N VAL A 101 2.56 12.38 -12.15
CA VAL A 101 1.83 13.65 -12.28
C VAL A 101 2.73 14.82 -11.87
N SER A 102 2.79 15.84 -12.72
CA SER A 102 3.51 17.10 -12.50
C SER A 102 2.82 18.00 -11.47
N SER A 103 3.55 18.97 -10.91
CA SER A 103 3.02 19.90 -9.89
C SER A 103 1.78 20.67 -10.38
N LYS A 104 1.81 21.18 -11.62
CA LYS A 104 0.68 21.92 -12.22
C LYS A 104 -0.63 21.11 -12.17
N ASN A 105 -0.59 19.87 -12.65
CA ASN A 105 -1.77 19.00 -12.68
C ASN A 105 -2.17 18.54 -11.27
N ARG A 106 -1.23 18.45 -10.33
CA ARG A 106 -1.54 18.14 -8.92
C ARG A 106 -2.38 19.23 -8.27
N ILE A 107 -2.16 20.52 -8.58
CA ILE A 107 -2.95 21.63 -8.05
C ILE A 107 -4.42 21.47 -8.47
N GLU A 108 -4.66 21.18 -9.74
CA GLU A 108 -6.01 20.97 -10.28
C GLU A 108 -6.71 19.77 -9.62
N ILE A 109 -5.99 18.65 -9.49
CA ILE A 109 -6.48 17.44 -8.81
C ILE A 109 -6.82 17.71 -7.35
N VAL A 110 -5.96 18.45 -6.62
CA VAL A 110 -6.20 18.80 -5.21
C VAL A 110 -7.43 19.70 -5.09
N LYS A 111 -7.56 20.71 -5.95
CA LYS A 111 -8.71 21.60 -5.96
C LYS A 111 -10.01 20.82 -6.18
N ARG A 112 -10.04 19.96 -7.22
CA ARG A 112 -11.21 19.14 -7.53
C ARG A 112 -11.54 18.13 -6.42
N ALA A 113 -10.53 17.51 -5.82
CA ALA A 113 -10.74 16.57 -4.72
C ALA A 113 -11.34 17.26 -3.48
N ASN A 114 -10.96 18.51 -3.19
CA ASN A 114 -11.55 19.28 -2.10
C ASN A 114 -13.02 19.61 -2.37
N GLU A 115 -13.37 19.99 -3.60
CA GLU A 115 -14.78 20.22 -4.02
C GLU A 115 -15.63 18.96 -3.81
N MET A 116 -15.10 17.79 -4.18
CA MET A 116 -15.79 16.50 -4.03
C MET A 116 -15.70 15.89 -2.62
N SER A 117 -15.03 16.57 -1.68
CA SER A 117 -14.75 16.05 -0.34
C SER A 117 -14.05 14.67 -0.35
N ILE A 118 -13.14 14.42 -1.30
CA ILE A 118 -12.37 13.18 -1.36
C ILE A 118 -11.09 13.33 -0.53
N LYS A 119 -10.79 12.35 0.33
CA LYS A 119 -9.54 12.36 1.11
C LYS A 119 -8.35 12.00 0.21
N LEU A 120 -7.41 12.94 0.07
CA LEU A 120 -6.11 12.71 -0.56
C LEU A 120 -5.04 12.29 0.47
N THR A 121 -4.26 11.24 0.17
CA THR A 121 -3.17 10.75 1.05
C THR A 121 -1.89 11.58 0.92
N ASN A 122 -1.61 12.11 -0.27
CA ASN A 122 -0.37 12.83 -0.60
C ASN A 122 -0.63 14.23 -1.18
N ALA A 123 -1.63 14.95 -0.64
CA ALA A 123 -2.08 16.25 -1.13
C ALA A 123 -0.93 17.26 -1.31
N PHE A 124 -0.02 17.36 -0.34
CA PHE A 124 1.07 18.36 -0.34
C PHE A 124 2.34 17.91 -1.08
N ALA A 125 2.39 16.68 -1.62
CA ALA A 125 3.61 16.21 -2.27
C ALA A 125 3.86 16.96 -3.59
N LYS A 126 5.12 17.35 -3.85
CA LYS A 126 5.58 18.16 -5.00
C LYS A 126 4.99 19.58 -5.12
N LEU A 127 4.25 20.06 -4.12
CA LEU A 127 3.61 21.39 -4.12
C LEU A 127 4.28 22.35 -3.12
N ARG A 128 5.54 22.11 -2.76
CA ARG A 128 6.30 22.97 -1.84
C ARG A 128 6.88 24.17 -2.59
N THR A 129 6.57 25.38 -2.13
CA THR A 129 7.30 26.61 -2.43
C THR A 129 8.56 26.70 -1.56
N GLU A 130 9.60 27.40 -2.03
CA GLU A 130 10.91 27.51 -1.36
C GLU A 130 10.83 28.04 0.09
N GLU A 131 9.84 28.89 0.41
CA GLU A 131 9.61 29.41 1.77
C GLU A 131 9.14 28.38 2.79
N SER A 132 8.62 27.22 2.36
CA SER A 132 8.01 26.22 3.26
C SER A 132 9.00 25.09 3.66
N LYS A 133 10.29 25.41 3.74
CA LYS A 133 11.36 24.46 4.07
C LYS A 133 11.86 24.63 5.49
#